data_AF-A0A2K2D217-F1
#
_entry.id   AF-A0A2K2D217-F1
#
_cell.length_a   1.000
_cell.length_b   1.000
_cell.length_c   1.000
_cell.angle_alpha   90.00
_cell.angle_beta   90.00
_cell.angle_gamma   90.00
#
_symmetry.space_group_name_H-M   'P 1'
#
loop_
_entity.id
_entity.type
_entity.pdbx_description
1 polymer ?
#
loop_
_entity_poly.entity_id
_entity_poly.type
_entity_poly.pdbx_seq_one_letter_code
_entity_poly.pdbx_strand_id
1 'polypeptide(L)'
;MVLVNGSRGCNSNVPSYNPRDIIANLRRLLNYEHVEPMDPWYRGFKGRIEKISTTVEGSTYSTTGVIKVVDETTLVITELPIHCWTKDYRCFIKSLSKNRKNKTNEFRIKLIKDKCCDDMNLQLKLILEEKNMEKVTEESLEKKLNLITTVGTTNMHLFDRNGINIRKYKTPEEILEEFFGLRLEYYEKRKKAQLDSLDLDLWKITNKVRFILSVGRGDITVLDREAYDLVLELYRKGFSPFPTSSESPEGGKRVLASDYEYLLSIPIGSMAREKLHELYAEKTELEEKIKEVRRSKPRLLWIKDLDALEVELDRFDDLKRAEIERLESLRNRKKPTKKTTANDGEAGVCKPVKSKPAAQKKGKTNTKATVIEIVHDEVPLLEARPANNVVDSSSAHTEGLQVKQELGGEESQRLRKRHQNPQPGPPPARGKGRHQPQQQLMVRTAMARQIRRR
;
A
#
# COMPACT_ATOMS: atom_id res chain seq x y z
N MET A 1 -2.93 3.13 -0.86
CA MET A 1 -3.63 3.41 -2.14
C MET A 1 -4.76 4.40 -2.02
N VAL A 2 -5.57 4.39 -0.94
CA VAL A 2 -6.71 5.33 -0.78
C VAL A 2 -6.29 6.81 -0.91
N LEU A 3 -5.14 7.19 -0.35
CA LEU A 3 -4.59 8.55 -0.49
C LEU A 3 -4.02 8.82 -1.90
N VAL A 4 -3.55 7.80 -2.62
CA VAL A 4 -2.96 7.97 -3.96
C VAL A 4 -4.05 8.30 -4.99
N ASN A 5 -5.10 7.49 -5.03
CA ASN A 5 -6.17 7.64 -6.02
C ASN A 5 -7.30 8.56 -5.54
N GLY A 6 -7.32 8.89 -4.25
CA GLY A 6 -8.51 9.41 -3.58
C GLY A 6 -9.60 8.34 -3.43
N SER A 7 -10.68 8.72 -2.77
CA SER A 7 -11.89 7.90 -2.61
C SER A 7 -13.11 8.81 -2.56
N ARG A 8 -14.14 8.46 -3.32
CA ARG A 8 -15.39 9.22 -3.36
C ARG A 8 -16.57 8.28 -3.21
N GLY A 9 -17.27 8.41 -2.09
CA GLY A 9 -18.54 7.75 -1.80
C GLY A 9 -19.64 8.78 -1.56
N CYS A 10 -20.87 8.32 -1.29
CA CYS A 10 -22.01 9.21 -1.05
C CYS A 10 -21.74 10.22 0.08
N ASN A 11 -21.10 9.77 1.17
CA ASN A 11 -20.80 10.57 2.35
C ASN A 11 -19.31 10.59 2.72
N SER A 12 -18.41 10.16 1.82
CA SER A 12 -16.96 10.16 2.07
C SER A 12 -16.22 10.76 0.88
N ASN A 13 -15.30 11.67 1.16
CA ASN A 13 -14.47 12.30 0.14
C ASN A 13 -13.03 12.43 0.64
N VAL A 14 -12.15 11.61 0.07
CA VAL A 14 -10.70 11.64 0.27
C VAL A 14 -10.06 12.14 -1.02
N PRO A 15 -9.40 13.31 -1.01
CA PRO A 15 -8.65 13.79 -2.17
C PRO A 15 -7.48 12.87 -2.55
N SER A 16 -6.96 13.07 -3.75
CA SER A 16 -5.71 12.43 -4.19
C SER A 16 -4.50 13.19 -3.62
N TYR A 17 -3.43 12.47 -3.35
CA TYR A 17 -2.16 12.98 -2.83
C TYR A 17 -1.00 12.43 -3.67
N ASN A 18 0.13 13.11 -3.62
CA ASN A 18 1.31 12.76 -4.39
C ASN A 18 1.91 11.44 -3.87
N PRO A 19 2.09 10.42 -4.73
CA PRO A 19 2.74 9.17 -4.34
C PRO A 19 4.13 9.37 -3.74
N ARG A 20 4.90 10.36 -4.22
CA ARG A 20 6.26 10.61 -3.73
C ARG A 20 6.26 11.13 -2.30
N ASP A 21 5.32 12.02 -1.98
CA ASP A 21 5.19 12.59 -0.63
C ASP A 21 4.71 11.49 0.35
N ILE A 22 3.82 10.60 -0.09
CA ILE A 22 3.41 9.43 0.68
C ILE A 22 4.60 8.50 0.93
N ILE A 23 5.41 8.20 -0.09
CA ILE A 23 6.60 7.34 0.05
C ILE A 23 7.61 7.97 1.00
N ALA A 24 7.86 9.28 0.89
CA ALA A 24 8.74 10.01 1.79
C ALA A 24 8.26 9.91 3.24
N ASN A 25 6.98 10.12 3.50
CA ASN A 25 6.40 9.97 4.84
C ASN A 25 6.44 8.52 5.36
N LEU A 26 6.27 7.52 4.49
CA LEU A 26 6.45 6.12 4.87
C LEU A 26 7.91 5.84 5.27
N ARG A 27 8.90 6.41 4.56
CA ARG A 27 10.31 6.31 4.94
C ARG A 27 10.59 6.97 6.30
N ARG A 28 10.00 8.15 6.55
CA ARG A 28 10.07 8.82 7.86
C ARG A 28 9.55 7.91 8.97
N LEU A 29 8.37 7.31 8.81
CA LEU A 29 7.80 6.36 9.77
C LEU A 29 8.68 5.12 9.98
N LEU A 30 9.29 4.59 8.91
CA LEU A 30 10.25 3.47 9.00
C LEU A 30 11.49 3.82 9.81
N ASN A 31 11.91 5.09 9.78
CA ASN A 31 13.03 5.67 10.54
C ASN A 31 12.63 6.18 11.93
N TYR A 32 11.37 5.98 12.36
CA TYR A 32 10.82 6.52 13.62
C TYR A 32 10.78 8.05 13.68
N GLU A 33 10.67 8.71 12.53
CA GLU A 33 10.46 10.15 12.42
C GLU A 33 8.97 10.48 12.32
N HIS A 34 8.63 11.74 12.61
CA HIS A 34 7.28 12.25 12.44
C HIS A 34 6.93 12.44 10.97
N VAL A 35 5.66 12.22 10.63
CA VAL A 35 5.11 12.49 9.30
C VAL A 35 4.99 13.99 9.06
N GLU A 36 5.28 14.41 7.84
CA GLU A 36 5.07 15.78 7.38
C GLU A 36 3.67 15.95 6.79
N PRO A 37 3.02 17.12 7.02
CA PRO A 37 1.72 17.41 6.44
C PRO A 37 1.73 17.29 4.91
N MET A 38 0.72 16.64 4.35
CA MET A 38 0.57 16.48 2.91
C MET A 38 -0.60 17.32 2.38
N ASP A 39 -0.38 17.99 1.25
CA ASP A 39 -1.43 18.72 0.53
C ASP A 39 -1.97 17.89 -0.64
N PRO A 40 -3.26 18.06 -1.02
CA PRO A 40 -3.85 17.36 -2.16
C PRO A 40 -3.09 17.63 -3.45
N TRP A 41 -2.92 16.57 -4.25
CA TRP A 41 -2.20 16.62 -5.50
C TRP A 41 -2.83 15.68 -6.53
N TYR A 42 -2.91 16.15 -7.77
CA TYR A 42 -3.54 15.44 -8.86
C TYR A 42 -2.59 15.36 -10.06
N ARG A 43 -2.32 14.14 -10.50
CA ARG A 43 -1.36 13.89 -11.57
C ARG A 43 -1.79 14.57 -12.88
N GLY A 44 -0.88 15.37 -13.44
CA GLY A 44 -1.08 16.05 -14.72
C GLY A 44 -1.90 17.33 -14.64
N PHE A 45 -2.43 17.70 -13.48
CA PHE A 45 -3.09 18.99 -13.27
C PHE A 45 -2.05 20.12 -13.29
N LYS A 46 -2.24 21.11 -14.17
CA LYS A 46 -1.31 22.24 -14.33
C LYS A 46 -1.77 23.52 -13.62
N GLY A 47 -2.93 23.48 -12.97
CA GLY A 47 -3.47 24.60 -12.21
C GLY A 47 -2.83 24.76 -10.83
N ARG A 48 -3.39 25.65 -10.03
CA ARG A 48 -2.93 25.93 -8.67
C ARG A 48 -3.85 25.28 -7.64
N ILE A 49 -3.25 24.70 -6.60
CA ILE A 49 -3.97 24.18 -5.42
C ILE A 49 -3.45 24.97 -4.23
N GLU A 50 -4.31 25.76 -3.60
CA GLU A 50 -3.93 26.63 -2.48
C GLU A 50 -4.80 26.34 -1.26
N LYS A 51 -4.19 26.33 -0.09
CA LYS A 51 -4.88 26.10 1.18
C LYS A 51 -5.58 27.40 1.62
N ILE A 52 -6.91 27.41 1.64
CA ILE A 52 -7.71 28.60 1.99
C ILE A 52 -7.86 28.72 3.50
N SER A 53 -8.26 27.63 4.15
CA SER A 53 -8.57 27.62 5.58
C SER A 53 -8.25 26.26 6.18
N THR A 54 -7.74 26.30 7.41
CA THR A 54 -7.56 25.13 8.25
C THR A 54 -8.52 25.27 9.42
N THR A 55 -9.48 24.37 9.54
CA THR A 55 -10.36 24.26 10.70
C THR A 55 -9.96 23.05 11.54
N VAL A 56 -10.55 22.92 12.74
CA VAL A 56 -10.32 21.77 13.63
C VAL A 56 -10.78 20.46 12.98
N GLU A 57 -11.69 20.52 12.02
CA GLU A 57 -12.29 19.36 11.36
C GLU A 57 -11.66 18.99 10.02
N GLY A 58 -10.80 19.84 9.46
CA GLY A 58 -10.16 19.60 8.17
C GLY A 58 -9.66 20.88 7.50
N SER A 59 -9.10 20.73 6.30
CA SER A 59 -8.61 21.84 5.48
C SER A 59 -9.48 22.00 4.23
N THR A 60 -9.66 23.25 3.81
CA THR A 60 -10.32 23.57 2.54
C THR A 60 -9.29 24.13 1.57
N TYR A 61 -9.25 23.56 0.38
CA TYR A 61 -8.34 23.93 -0.69
C TYR A 61 -9.11 24.59 -1.84
N SER A 62 -8.53 25.65 -2.40
CA SER A 62 -8.96 26.25 -3.66
C SER A 62 -8.20 25.57 -4.79
N THR A 63 -8.92 25.06 -5.78
CA THR A 63 -8.31 24.57 -7.02
C THR A 63 -8.67 25.51 -8.15
N THR A 64 -7.66 26.17 -8.70
CA THR A 64 -7.79 27.19 -9.73
C THR A 64 -7.27 26.65 -11.05
N GLY A 65 -8.06 26.82 -12.12
CA GLY A 65 -7.65 26.50 -13.49
C GLY A 65 -6.54 27.43 -13.99
N VAL A 66 -6.16 27.29 -15.27
CA VAL A 66 -5.17 28.18 -15.89
C VAL A 66 -5.81 28.96 -17.01
N ILE A 67 -5.80 30.28 -16.85
CA ILE A 67 -6.20 31.24 -17.87
C ILE A 67 -4.99 32.06 -18.30
N LYS A 68 -4.90 32.36 -19.60
CA LYS A 68 -3.87 33.22 -20.17
C LYS A 68 -4.53 34.34 -20.97
N VAL A 69 -4.24 35.57 -20.61
CA VAL A 69 -4.62 36.75 -21.40
C VAL A 69 -3.64 36.85 -22.56
N VAL A 70 -4.12 36.72 -23.80
CA VAL A 70 -3.27 36.79 -25.00
C VAL A 70 -3.32 38.19 -25.60
N ASP A 71 -4.54 38.73 -25.74
CA ASP A 71 -4.79 40.07 -26.27
C ASP A 71 -5.78 40.81 -25.34
N GLU A 72 -5.96 42.12 -25.55
CA GLU A 72 -6.93 42.95 -24.81
C GLU A 72 -8.37 42.42 -24.85
N THR A 73 -8.71 41.59 -25.83
CA THR A 73 -10.05 40.98 -25.96
C THR A 73 -10.03 39.46 -25.99
N THR A 74 -8.85 38.80 -25.95
CA THR A 74 -8.77 37.35 -26.13
C THR A 74 -8.11 36.63 -24.96
N LEU A 75 -8.86 35.68 -24.40
CA LEU A 75 -8.45 34.81 -23.31
C LEU A 75 -8.30 33.37 -23.82
N VAL A 76 -7.32 32.66 -23.28
CA VAL A 76 -7.10 31.24 -23.56
C VAL A 76 -7.10 30.48 -22.26
N ILE A 77 -8.08 29.59 -22.09
CA ILE A 77 -8.13 28.66 -20.96
C ILE A 77 -7.40 27.39 -21.38
N THR A 78 -6.37 27.04 -20.61
CA THR A 78 -5.54 25.86 -20.86
C THR A 78 -5.77 24.72 -19.86
N GLU A 79 -6.41 24.99 -18.74
CA GLU A 79 -6.69 24.00 -17.70
C GLU A 79 -7.98 24.36 -16.95
N LEU A 80 -8.81 23.37 -16.63
CA LEU A 80 -10.01 23.54 -15.81
C LEU A 80 -9.74 23.12 -14.36
N PRO A 81 -10.51 23.64 -13.40
CA PRO A 81 -10.45 23.16 -12.03
C PRO A 81 -10.74 21.67 -11.91
N ILE A 82 -10.31 21.11 -10.79
CA ILE A 82 -10.44 19.68 -10.53
C ILE A 82 -11.93 19.32 -10.39
N HIS A 83 -12.30 18.16 -10.94
CA HIS A 83 -13.68 17.67 -11.05
C HIS A 83 -14.59 18.49 -11.99
N CYS A 84 -14.07 19.40 -12.80
CA CYS A 84 -14.82 20.07 -13.87
C CYS A 84 -14.61 19.36 -15.22
N TRP A 85 -15.67 18.77 -15.77
CA TRP A 85 -15.61 18.14 -17.09
C TRP A 85 -15.68 19.19 -18.20
N THR A 86 -14.86 19.01 -19.25
CA THR A 86 -14.82 19.90 -20.42
C THR A 86 -16.18 20.08 -21.09
N LYS A 87 -17.01 19.02 -21.14
CA LYS A 87 -18.35 19.07 -21.76
C LYS A 87 -19.29 20.00 -20.99
N ASP A 88 -19.34 19.86 -19.67
CA ASP A 88 -20.19 20.68 -18.79
C ASP A 88 -19.73 22.13 -18.81
N TYR A 89 -18.41 22.35 -18.77
CA TYR A 89 -17.82 23.68 -18.87
C TYR A 89 -18.14 24.36 -20.21
N ARG A 90 -18.08 23.63 -21.33
CA ARG A 90 -18.51 24.17 -22.64
C ARG A 90 -19.98 24.57 -22.65
N CYS A 91 -20.84 23.80 -22.00
CA CYS A 91 -22.27 24.14 -21.91
C CYS A 91 -22.47 25.42 -21.11
N PHE A 92 -21.75 25.57 -19.99
CA PHE A 92 -21.73 26.78 -19.18
C PHE A 92 -21.24 28.01 -19.96
N ILE A 93 -20.12 27.92 -20.67
CA ILE A 93 -19.62 29.05 -21.47
C ILE A 93 -20.57 29.40 -22.63
N LYS A 94 -21.24 28.42 -23.24
CA LYS A 94 -22.27 28.68 -24.26
C LYS A 94 -23.50 29.38 -23.68
N SER A 95 -23.90 29.08 -22.44
CA SER A 95 -25.05 29.74 -21.80
C SER A 95 -24.74 31.21 -21.48
N LEU A 96 -23.51 31.52 -21.07
CA LEU A 96 -22.99 32.89 -20.91
C LEU A 96 -23.05 33.71 -22.22
N SER A 97 -22.86 33.07 -23.37
CA SER A 97 -22.96 33.75 -24.68
C SER A 97 -24.41 33.98 -25.15
N LYS A 98 -25.35 33.08 -24.81
CA LYS A 98 -26.75 33.12 -25.29
C LYS A 98 -27.68 34.01 -24.48
N ASN A 99 -27.39 34.25 -23.20
CA ASN A 99 -28.28 35.00 -22.30
C ASN A 99 -28.23 36.52 -22.56
N ARG A 100 -28.94 36.98 -23.60
CA ARG A 100 -29.12 38.43 -23.90
C ARG A 100 -30.05 39.17 -22.90
N LYS A 101 -30.85 38.45 -22.11
CA LYS A 101 -32.00 39.03 -21.36
C LYS A 101 -31.82 39.22 -19.85
N ASN A 102 -30.76 38.69 -19.23
CA ASN A 102 -30.54 38.91 -17.79
C ASN A 102 -29.75 40.19 -17.54
N LYS A 103 -30.42 41.18 -16.94
CA LYS A 103 -29.91 42.51 -16.58
C LYS A 103 -28.73 42.50 -15.57
N THR A 104 -28.32 41.32 -15.09
CA THR A 104 -27.34 41.11 -14.01
C THR A 104 -25.99 40.59 -14.48
N ASN A 105 -25.85 40.06 -15.72
CA ASN A 105 -24.55 39.57 -16.21
C ASN A 105 -23.89 40.60 -17.14
N GLU A 106 -23.02 41.42 -16.55
CA GLU A 106 -22.19 42.42 -17.25
C GLU A 106 -21.11 41.77 -18.15
N PHE A 107 -20.86 40.46 -18.00
CA PHE A 107 -19.78 39.75 -18.70
C PHE A 107 -20.30 38.98 -19.93
N ARG A 108 -19.95 39.46 -21.13
CA ARG A 108 -20.38 38.92 -22.45
C ARG A 108 -19.22 38.32 -23.24
N ILE A 109 -19.44 37.12 -23.77
CA ILE A 109 -18.50 36.40 -24.64
C ILE A 109 -19.01 36.44 -26.08
N LYS A 110 -18.23 37.05 -26.99
CA LYS A 110 -18.55 37.24 -28.40
C LYS A 110 -18.37 35.95 -29.21
N LEU A 111 -17.28 35.23 -28.97
CA LEU A 111 -16.93 34.07 -29.78
C LEU A 111 -16.15 33.04 -28.97
N ILE A 112 -16.51 31.78 -29.18
CA ILE A 112 -15.83 30.61 -28.61
C ILE A 112 -15.19 29.87 -29.78
N LYS A 113 -13.86 29.77 -29.79
CA LYS A 113 -13.13 28.91 -30.73
C LYS A 113 -12.52 27.74 -29.97
N ASP A 114 -13.14 26.57 -30.12
CA ASP A 114 -12.60 25.31 -29.63
C ASP A 114 -11.52 24.83 -30.60
N LYS A 115 -10.25 25.06 -30.24
CA LYS A 115 -9.11 24.62 -31.08
C LYS A 115 -8.62 23.21 -30.75
N CYS A 116 -8.96 22.67 -29.59
CA CYS A 116 -8.51 21.33 -29.18
C CYS A 116 -9.58 20.63 -28.34
N CYS A 117 -9.91 19.39 -28.74
CA CYS A 117 -10.72 18.46 -27.96
C CYS A 117 -10.13 17.05 -28.13
N ASP A 118 -8.84 16.90 -27.84
CA ASP A 118 -8.27 15.58 -27.58
C ASP A 118 -8.30 15.37 -26.05
N ASP A 119 -8.42 14.13 -25.60
CA ASP A 119 -8.71 13.75 -24.21
C ASP A 119 -7.73 14.32 -23.15
N MET A 120 -6.59 14.89 -23.57
CA MET A 120 -5.48 15.27 -22.68
C MET A 120 -5.09 16.77 -22.73
N ASN A 121 -5.59 17.56 -23.68
CA ASN A 121 -5.13 18.94 -23.85
C ASN A 121 -6.30 19.89 -24.12
N LEU A 122 -6.66 20.69 -23.11
CA LEU A 122 -7.68 21.71 -23.23
C LEU A 122 -7.07 23.02 -23.76
N GLN A 123 -7.68 23.58 -24.82
CA GLN A 123 -7.42 24.95 -25.26
C GLN A 123 -8.73 25.60 -25.73
N LEU A 124 -9.34 26.41 -24.86
CA LEU A 124 -10.54 27.17 -25.18
C LEU A 124 -10.16 28.63 -25.41
N LYS A 125 -10.29 29.12 -26.64
CA LYS A 125 -10.08 30.54 -26.94
C LYS A 125 -11.41 31.28 -26.84
N LEU A 126 -11.48 32.22 -25.91
CA LEU A 126 -12.62 33.10 -25.66
C LEU A 126 -12.31 34.50 -26.17
N ILE A 127 -13.25 35.10 -26.91
CA ILE A 127 -13.18 36.50 -27.33
C ILE A 127 -14.25 37.28 -26.56
N LEU A 128 -13.82 38.27 -25.79
CA LEU A 128 -14.64 39.14 -24.95
C LEU A 128 -14.98 40.46 -25.66
N GLU A 129 -15.97 41.19 -25.14
CA GLU A 129 -16.19 42.59 -25.52
C GLU A 129 -15.21 43.50 -24.77
N GLU A 130 -14.73 44.57 -25.42
CA GLU A 130 -13.75 45.53 -24.86
C GLU A 130 -14.18 46.10 -23.49
N LYS A 131 -15.47 46.40 -23.33
CA LYS A 131 -16.05 46.88 -22.07
C LYS A 131 -15.89 45.93 -20.88
N ASN A 132 -15.63 44.65 -21.14
CA ASN A 132 -15.50 43.62 -20.10
C ASN A 132 -14.07 43.47 -19.60
N MET A 133 -13.08 44.07 -20.26
CA MET A 133 -11.66 43.93 -19.89
C MET A 133 -11.16 45.14 -19.09
N GLU A 134 -11.74 46.33 -19.28
CA GLU A 134 -11.38 47.54 -18.52
C GLU A 134 -11.70 47.46 -17.02
N LYS A 135 -12.56 46.52 -16.57
CA LYS A 135 -13.02 46.41 -15.18
C LYS A 135 -12.47 45.20 -14.41
N VAL A 136 -11.53 44.43 -14.96
CA VAL A 136 -11.35 43.04 -14.51
C VAL A 136 -9.89 42.67 -14.25
N THR A 137 -9.60 42.38 -12.98
CA THR A 137 -8.35 41.73 -12.53
C THR A 137 -8.39 40.22 -12.82
N GLU A 138 -7.22 39.57 -12.87
CA GLU A 138 -7.12 38.12 -13.15
C GLU A 138 -7.97 37.28 -12.17
N GLU A 139 -7.93 37.57 -10.88
CA GLU A 139 -8.77 36.91 -9.86
C GLU A 139 -10.28 37.10 -10.10
N SER A 140 -10.68 38.26 -10.66
CA SER A 140 -12.06 38.54 -11.03
C SER A 140 -12.48 37.73 -12.26
N LEU A 141 -11.56 37.50 -13.21
CA LEU A 141 -11.80 36.62 -14.36
C LEU A 141 -12.01 35.18 -13.93
N GLU A 142 -11.15 34.66 -13.06
CA GLU A 142 -11.22 33.28 -12.58
C GLU A 142 -12.55 32.99 -11.89
N LYS A 143 -13.03 33.91 -11.03
CA LYS A 143 -14.33 33.83 -10.38
C LYS A 143 -15.49 33.93 -11.39
N LYS A 144 -15.45 34.90 -12.30
CA LYS A 144 -16.53 35.11 -13.30
C LYS A 144 -16.66 33.97 -14.30
N LEU A 145 -15.56 33.29 -14.62
CA LEU A 145 -15.51 32.18 -15.55
C LEU A 145 -15.66 30.80 -14.88
N ASN A 146 -15.98 30.75 -13.59
CA ASN A 146 -16.06 29.52 -12.80
C ASN A 146 -14.82 28.63 -12.95
N LEU A 147 -13.63 29.25 -12.91
CA LEU A 147 -12.33 28.58 -12.92
C LEU A 147 -11.76 28.39 -11.52
N ILE A 148 -12.61 28.48 -10.49
CA ILE A 148 -12.26 28.18 -9.11
C ILE A 148 -13.28 27.17 -8.58
N THR A 149 -12.77 26.06 -8.05
CA THR A 149 -13.57 25.10 -7.27
C THR A 149 -12.88 24.83 -5.94
N THR A 150 -13.63 24.25 -5.01
CA THR A 150 -13.12 23.94 -3.68
C THR A 150 -13.05 22.44 -3.47
N VAL A 151 -11.99 22.00 -2.79
CA VAL A 151 -11.78 20.61 -2.35
C VAL A 151 -11.62 20.63 -0.84
N GLY A 152 -12.50 19.94 -0.13
CA GLY A 152 -12.44 19.83 1.34
C GLY A 152 -11.94 18.46 1.77
N THR A 153 -11.16 18.43 2.86
CA THR A 153 -10.74 17.19 3.56
C THR A 153 -11.59 16.89 4.80
N THR A 154 -12.71 17.59 5.01
CA THR A 154 -13.51 17.52 6.23
C THR A 154 -14.24 16.20 6.44
N ASN A 155 -14.45 15.42 5.38
CA ASN A 155 -15.36 14.27 5.38
C ASN A 155 -14.69 12.98 4.90
N MET A 156 -13.59 12.58 5.53
CA MET A 156 -12.85 11.36 5.20
C MET A 156 -13.33 10.19 6.08
N HIS A 157 -14.40 9.51 5.66
CA HIS A 157 -14.88 8.29 6.32
C HIS A 157 -14.35 7.05 5.62
N LEU A 158 -13.63 6.19 6.34
CA LEU A 158 -13.10 4.93 5.83
C LEU A 158 -13.39 3.80 6.82
N PHE A 159 -13.36 2.56 6.33
CA PHE A 159 -13.38 1.40 7.22
C PHE A 159 -12.06 1.31 7.98
N ASP A 160 -12.16 0.94 9.25
CA ASP A 160 -11.01 0.72 10.13
C ASP A 160 -10.17 -0.47 9.69
N ARG A 161 -9.00 -0.62 10.31
CA ARG A 161 -8.08 -1.75 10.19
C ARG A 161 -8.73 -3.13 10.08
N ASN A 162 -9.79 -3.38 10.85
CA ASN A 162 -10.48 -4.67 10.90
C ASN A 162 -11.60 -4.81 9.86
N GLY A 163 -11.95 -3.71 9.17
CA GLY A 163 -13.02 -3.67 8.18
C GLY A 163 -14.45 -3.65 8.75
N ILE A 164 -14.61 -3.57 10.08
CA ILE A 164 -15.90 -3.70 10.75
C ILE A 164 -16.56 -2.34 10.98
N ASN A 165 -15.79 -1.35 11.45
CA ASN A 165 -16.30 -0.04 11.85
C ASN A 165 -15.93 1.03 10.81
N ILE A 166 -16.77 2.05 10.70
CA ILE A 166 -16.50 3.25 9.90
C ILE A 166 -16.01 4.36 10.83
N ARG A 167 -14.81 4.87 10.59
CA ARG A 167 -14.22 5.99 11.34
C ARG A 167 -14.08 7.22 10.46
N LYS A 168 -14.24 8.39 11.09
CA LYS A 168 -13.93 9.68 10.50
C LYS A 168 -12.47 10.02 10.80
N TYR A 169 -11.68 10.20 9.76
CA TYR A 169 -10.29 10.64 9.85
C TYR A 169 -10.24 12.16 9.71
N LYS A 170 -9.48 12.83 10.58
CA LYS A 170 -9.38 14.29 10.56
C LYS A 170 -8.34 14.77 9.55
N THR A 171 -7.25 14.02 9.42
CA THR A 171 -6.13 14.39 8.57
C THR A 171 -5.67 13.18 7.73
N PRO A 172 -5.08 13.39 6.54
CA PRO A 172 -4.57 12.29 5.72
C PRO A 172 -3.41 11.54 6.40
N GLU A 173 -2.70 12.18 7.32
CA GLU A 173 -1.62 11.59 8.11
C GLU A 173 -2.15 10.49 9.05
N GLU A 174 -3.33 10.70 9.68
CA GLU A 174 -3.98 9.69 10.52
C GLU A 174 -4.29 8.40 9.72
N ILE A 175 -4.73 8.56 8.46
CA ILE A 175 -4.97 7.44 7.54
C ILE A 175 -3.64 6.74 7.21
N LEU A 176 -2.56 7.50 7.03
CA LEU A 176 -1.24 6.97 6.70
C LEU A 176 -0.64 6.18 7.87
N GLU A 177 -0.77 6.67 9.10
CA GLU A 177 -0.30 6.01 10.32
C GLU A 177 -1.05 4.70 10.59
N GLU A 178 -2.38 4.69 10.44
CA GLU A 178 -3.17 3.46 10.57
C GLU A 178 -2.79 2.43 9.49
N PHE A 179 -2.63 2.89 8.25
CA PHE A 179 -2.12 2.05 7.16
C PHE A 179 -0.71 1.51 7.46
N PHE A 180 0.16 2.32 8.05
CA PHE A 180 1.53 1.92 8.37
C PHE A 180 1.57 0.76 9.35
N GLY A 181 0.81 0.85 10.44
CA GLY A 181 0.72 -0.22 11.45
C GLY A 181 0.22 -1.53 10.84
N LEU A 182 -0.86 -1.47 10.05
CA LEU A 182 -1.40 -2.64 9.36
C LEU A 182 -0.40 -3.24 8.37
N ARG A 183 0.23 -2.39 7.57
CA ARG A 183 1.13 -2.84 6.51
C ARG A 183 2.38 -3.51 7.08
N LEU A 184 2.92 -3.02 8.20
CA LEU A 184 4.08 -3.61 8.86
C LEU A 184 3.82 -5.05 9.33
N GLU A 185 2.66 -5.32 9.94
CA GLU A 185 2.26 -6.68 10.31
C GLU A 185 2.13 -7.62 9.09
N TYR A 186 1.67 -7.10 7.96
CA TYR A 186 1.62 -7.89 6.73
C TYR A 186 3.01 -8.18 6.14
N TYR A 187 4.01 -7.31 6.37
CA TYR A 187 5.40 -7.64 6.04
C TYR A 187 5.97 -8.72 6.95
N GLU A 188 5.59 -8.77 8.22
CA GLU A 188 5.95 -9.86 9.13
C GLU A 188 5.33 -11.19 8.67
N LYS A 189 4.02 -11.18 8.36
CA LYS A 189 3.32 -12.34 7.80
C LYS A 189 3.94 -12.79 6.47
N ARG A 190 4.30 -11.85 5.59
CA ARG A 190 4.99 -12.14 4.33
C ARG A 190 6.34 -12.80 4.57
N LYS A 191 7.17 -12.25 5.47
CA LYS A 191 8.48 -12.82 5.80
C LYS A 191 8.31 -14.25 6.34
N LYS A 192 7.35 -14.47 7.24
CA LYS A 192 7.05 -15.80 7.78
C LYS A 192 6.65 -16.78 6.68
N ALA A 193 5.70 -16.40 5.81
CA ALA A 193 5.28 -17.24 4.68
C ALA A 193 6.42 -17.54 3.70
N GLN A 194 7.31 -16.58 3.44
CA GLN A 194 8.50 -16.79 2.62
C GLN A 194 9.46 -17.80 3.27
N LEU A 195 9.69 -17.71 4.58
CA LEU A 195 10.51 -18.67 5.30
C LEU A 195 9.87 -20.06 5.30
N ASP A 196 8.57 -20.17 5.58
CA ASP A 196 7.85 -21.44 5.57
C ASP A 196 7.91 -22.12 4.19
N SER A 197 7.78 -21.35 3.11
CA SER A 197 7.91 -21.86 1.73
C SER A 197 9.34 -22.34 1.44
N LEU A 198 10.36 -21.56 1.80
CA LEU A 198 11.75 -21.92 1.57
C LEU A 198 12.18 -23.13 2.41
N ASP A 199 11.75 -23.20 3.67
CA ASP A 199 12.00 -24.34 4.56
C ASP A 199 11.32 -25.61 4.01
N LEU A 200 10.12 -25.49 3.43
CA LEU A 200 9.42 -26.60 2.76
C LEU A 200 10.22 -27.11 1.55
N ASP A 201 10.70 -26.20 0.71
CA ASP A 201 11.47 -26.55 -0.48
C ASP A 201 12.84 -27.15 -0.12
N LEU A 202 13.50 -26.62 0.92
CA LEU A 202 14.72 -27.21 1.47
C LEU A 202 14.48 -28.65 1.96
N TRP A 203 13.34 -28.87 2.60
CA TRP A 203 12.97 -30.21 3.09
C TRP A 203 12.70 -31.17 1.92
N LYS A 204 12.03 -30.72 0.85
CA LYS A 204 11.85 -31.51 -0.38
C LYS A 204 13.20 -31.88 -0.99
N ILE A 205 14.11 -30.92 -1.18
CA ILE A 205 15.43 -31.19 -1.76
C ILE A 205 16.23 -32.15 -0.89
N THR A 206 16.19 -31.97 0.43
CA THR A 206 16.87 -32.88 1.37
C THR A 206 16.36 -34.31 1.23
N ASN A 207 15.05 -34.50 1.10
CA ASN A 207 14.46 -35.81 0.85
C ASN A 207 14.81 -36.37 -0.53
N LYS A 208 14.85 -35.54 -1.59
CA LYS A 208 15.31 -35.94 -2.93
C LYS A 208 16.76 -36.43 -2.92
N VAL A 209 17.65 -35.68 -2.27
CA VAL A 209 19.08 -36.05 -2.11
C VAL A 209 19.20 -37.37 -1.35
N ARG A 210 18.46 -37.52 -0.24
CA ARG A 210 18.44 -38.76 0.55
C ARG A 210 17.94 -39.94 -0.28
N PHE A 211 16.90 -39.75 -1.08
CA PHE A 211 16.32 -40.79 -1.93
C PHE A 211 17.32 -41.26 -3.00
N ILE A 212 17.94 -40.34 -3.73
CA ILE A 212 18.93 -40.66 -4.77
C ILE A 212 20.14 -41.39 -4.16
N LEU A 213 20.63 -40.94 -3.01
CA LEU A 213 21.72 -41.62 -2.30
C LEU A 213 21.35 -43.04 -1.86
N SER A 214 20.14 -43.25 -1.34
CA SER A 214 19.66 -44.58 -0.93
C SER A 214 19.44 -45.51 -2.13
N VAL A 215 18.96 -45.02 -3.27
CA VAL A 215 18.86 -45.84 -4.49
C VAL A 215 20.24 -46.17 -5.06
N GLY A 216 21.17 -45.21 -5.07
CA GLY A 216 22.54 -45.43 -5.54
C GLY A 216 23.34 -46.42 -4.67
N ARG A 217 23.02 -46.53 -3.38
CA ARG A 217 23.58 -47.54 -2.46
C ARG A 217 22.93 -48.92 -2.60
N GLY A 218 21.80 -49.02 -3.30
CA GLY A 218 20.98 -50.23 -3.36
C GLY A 218 20.07 -50.43 -2.13
N ASP A 219 19.97 -49.44 -1.24
CA ASP A 219 19.09 -49.54 -0.06
C ASP A 219 17.62 -49.59 -0.50
N ILE A 220 17.26 -48.81 -1.53
CA ILE A 220 15.90 -48.73 -2.10
C ILE A 220 15.95 -49.22 -3.53
N THR A 221 15.16 -50.25 -3.84
CA THR A 221 15.01 -50.76 -5.21
C THR A 221 13.70 -50.24 -5.79
N VAL A 222 13.78 -49.44 -6.85
CA VAL A 222 12.63 -48.79 -7.52
C VAL A 222 12.16 -49.59 -8.74
N LEU A 223 13.01 -50.46 -9.28
CA LEU A 223 12.73 -51.29 -10.45
C LEU A 223 11.90 -52.53 -10.06
N ASP A 224 10.90 -52.87 -10.87
CA ASP A 224 10.06 -54.07 -10.74
C ASP A 224 9.34 -54.21 -9.38
N ARG A 225 8.72 -53.12 -8.92
CA ARG A 225 7.97 -53.04 -7.65
C ARG A 225 6.57 -52.49 -7.88
N GLU A 226 5.62 -52.97 -7.08
CA GLU A 226 4.31 -52.32 -7.00
C GLU A 226 4.43 -50.95 -6.30
N ALA A 227 3.66 -49.97 -6.78
CA ALA A 227 3.69 -48.61 -6.25
C ALA A 227 3.33 -48.54 -4.75
N TYR A 228 2.47 -49.46 -4.29
CA TYR A 228 2.07 -49.58 -2.89
C TYR A 228 3.25 -49.93 -1.98
N ASP A 229 3.96 -51.01 -2.30
CA ASP A 229 5.09 -51.51 -1.51
C ASP A 229 6.22 -50.47 -1.42
N LEU A 230 6.46 -49.76 -2.52
CA LEU A 230 7.46 -48.71 -2.57
C LEU A 230 7.08 -47.51 -1.67
N VAL A 231 5.82 -47.09 -1.68
CA VAL A 231 5.32 -46.02 -0.79
C VAL A 231 5.41 -46.44 0.68
N LEU A 232 5.10 -47.69 0.99
CA LEU A 232 5.22 -48.25 2.34
C LEU A 232 6.70 -48.31 2.80
N GLU A 233 7.61 -48.70 1.91
CA GLU A 233 9.05 -48.70 2.17
C GLU A 233 9.58 -47.28 2.43
N LEU A 234 9.16 -46.30 1.63
CA LEU A 234 9.50 -44.88 1.82
C LEU A 234 8.99 -44.35 3.15
N TYR A 235 7.75 -44.69 3.52
CA TYR A 235 7.18 -44.32 4.81
C TYR A 235 7.95 -44.94 5.98
N ARG A 236 8.27 -46.24 5.90
CA ARG A 236 9.06 -46.96 6.93
C ARG A 236 10.47 -46.41 7.07
N LYS A 237 11.09 -45.97 5.98
CA LYS A 237 12.42 -45.32 5.99
C LYS A 237 12.37 -43.85 6.41
N GLY A 238 11.20 -43.31 6.70
CA GLY A 238 11.01 -41.95 7.20
C GLY A 238 11.26 -40.87 6.15
N PHE A 239 10.86 -41.13 4.90
CA PHE A 239 10.71 -40.07 3.91
C PHE A 239 9.42 -39.30 4.18
N SER A 240 9.48 -37.98 3.99
CA SER A 240 8.35 -37.12 4.31
C SER A 240 7.32 -37.12 3.19
N PRO A 241 6.02 -37.28 3.49
CA PRO A 241 4.95 -37.08 2.52
C PRO A 241 4.71 -35.58 2.30
N PHE A 242 4.50 -35.16 1.05
CA PHE A 242 4.10 -33.81 0.67
C PHE A 242 2.81 -33.87 -0.15
N PRO A 243 1.65 -33.58 0.46
CA PRO A 243 0.37 -33.68 -0.24
C PRO A 243 0.27 -32.62 -1.35
N THR A 244 -0.02 -33.06 -2.56
CA THR A 244 -0.18 -32.21 -3.75
C THR A 244 -1.58 -31.58 -3.85
N SER A 245 -2.57 -32.16 -3.16
CA SER A 245 -3.95 -31.66 -3.10
C SER A 245 -4.29 -31.14 -1.70
N SER A 246 -4.87 -29.94 -1.63
CA SER A 246 -5.37 -29.27 -0.43
C SER A 246 -6.59 -29.94 0.23
N GLU A 247 -6.83 -31.22 -0.02
CA GLU A 247 -7.90 -32.03 0.57
C GLU A 247 -7.26 -33.02 1.56
N SER A 248 -6.88 -32.52 2.72
CA SER A 248 -6.68 -33.39 3.89
C SER A 248 -8.03 -33.46 4.62
N PRO A 249 -8.78 -34.56 4.56
CA PRO A 249 -9.97 -34.71 5.39
C PRO A 249 -9.53 -34.70 6.86
N GLU A 250 -10.18 -33.85 7.65
CA GLU A 250 -9.98 -33.76 9.10
C GLU A 250 -10.19 -35.15 9.72
N GLY A 251 -9.16 -35.65 10.41
CA GLY A 251 -9.26 -36.87 11.22
C GLY A 251 -8.63 -38.12 10.59
N GLY A 252 -7.29 -38.16 10.59
CA GLY A 252 -6.50 -39.38 10.33
C GLY A 252 -5.29 -39.10 9.45
N LYS A 253 -4.08 -39.46 9.90
CA LYS A 253 -2.85 -39.42 9.08
C LYS A 253 -2.92 -40.49 7.98
N ARG A 254 -3.78 -40.32 6.98
CA ARG A 254 -3.76 -41.15 5.77
C ARG A 254 -2.66 -40.61 4.87
N VAL A 255 -1.62 -41.41 4.69
CA VAL A 255 -0.53 -41.13 3.75
C VAL A 255 -0.97 -41.64 2.38
N LEU A 256 -1.13 -40.75 1.42
CA LEU A 256 -1.52 -41.12 0.05
C LEU A 256 -0.27 -41.37 -0.80
N ALA A 257 -0.39 -42.25 -1.80
CA ALA A 257 0.69 -42.47 -2.77
C ALA A 257 1.04 -41.19 -3.56
N SER A 258 0.08 -40.29 -3.74
CA SER A 258 0.29 -38.95 -4.31
C SER A 258 1.29 -38.11 -3.51
N ASP A 259 1.44 -38.37 -2.20
CA ASP A 259 2.28 -37.53 -1.34
C ASP A 259 3.78 -37.79 -1.55
N TYR A 260 4.14 -38.89 -2.22
CA TYR A 260 5.51 -39.23 -2.60
C TYR A 260 5.80 -39.00 -4.08
N GLU A 261 4.85 -38.45 -4.83
CA GLU A 261 5.01 -38.21 -6.27
C GLU A 261 6.25 -37.37 -6.59
N TYR A 262 6.62 -36.44 -5.72
CA TYR A 262 7.83 -35.61 -5.86
C TYR A 262 9.16 -36.39 -5.82
N LEU A 263 9.17 -37.62 -5.26
CA LEU A 263 10.30 -38.54 -5.28
C LEU A 263 10.18 -39.55 -6.42
N LEU A 264 8.97 -40.10 -6.63
CA LEU A 264 8.73 -41.14 -7.63
C LEU A 264 8.78 -40.61 -9.07
N SER A 265 8.53 -39.32 -9.26
CA SER A 265 8.64 -38.63 -10.57
C SER A 265 10.08 -38.36 -11.00
N ILE A 266 11.09 -38.65 -10.15
CA ILE A 266 12.50 -38.44 -10.47
C ILE A 266 12.92 -39.49 -11.53
N PRO A 267 13.33 -39.07 -12.74
CA PRO A 267 13.74 -40.01 -13.77
C PRO A 267 14.97 -40.82 -13.33
N ILE A 268 15.04 -42.10 -13.68
CA ILE A 268 16.19 -42.97 -13.34
C ILE A 268 17.50 -42.39 -13.90
N GLY A 269 17.48 -41.79 -15.09
CA GLY A 269 18.64 -41.11 -15.67
C GLY A 269 19.13 -39.89 -14.88
N SER A 270 18.31 -39.35 -13.98
CA SER A 270 18.66 -38.25 -13.08
C SER A 270 19.27 -38.72 -11.74
N MET A 271 19.52 -40.03 -11.59
CA MET A 271 20.24 -40.59 -10.44
C MET A 271 21.77 -40.59 -10.63
N ALA A 272 22.27 -39.96 -11.70
CA ALA A 272 23.69 -39.77 -11.94
C ALA A 272 24.35 -38.81 -10.93
N ARG A 273 25.68 -38.95 -10.74
CA ARG A 273 26.47 -38.08 -9.83
C ARG A 273 26.35 -36.59 -10.17
N GLU A 274 26.18 -36.24 -11.44
CA GLU A 274 26.03 -34.86 -11.90
C GLU A 274 24.75 -34.21 -11.35
N LYS A 275 23.61 -34.90 -11.44
CA LYS A 275 22.34 -34.39 -10.92
C LYS A 275 22.33 -34.30 -9.40
N LEU A 276 23.02 -35.22 -8.72
CA LEU A 276 23.21 -35.13 -7.28
C LEU A 276 23.99 -33.85 -6.91
N HIS A 277 25.03 -33.50 -7.67
CA HIS A 277 25.77 -32.25 -7.48
C HIS A 277 24.89 -31.02 -7.72
N GLU A 278 24.02 -31.04 -8.74
CA GLU A 278 23.03 -29.98 -8.96
C GLU A 278 22.06 -29.82 -7.77
N LEU A 279 21.55 -30.92 -7.21
CA LEU A 279 20.67 -30.86 -6.04
C LEU A 279 21.39 -30.35 -4.78
N TYR A 280 22.68 -30.66 -4.63
CA TYR A 280 23.50 -30.07 -3.56
C TYR A 280 23.69 -28.56 -3.77
N ALA A 281 23.93 -28.12 -5.00
CA ALA A 281 24.00 -26.70 -5.33
C ALA A 281 22.68 -25.98 -5.02
N GLU A 282 21.55 -26.55 -5.46
CA GLU A 282 20.21 -26.02 -5.18
C GLU A 282 19.93 -25.97 -3.66
N LYS A 283 20.32 -27.00 -2.92
CA LYS A 283 20.24 -27.02 -1.45
C LYS A 283 21.05 -25.87 -0.84
N THR A 284 22.30 -25.68 -1.25
CA THR A 284 23.15 -24.61 -0.73
C THR A 284 22.58 -23.22 -1.05
N GLU A 285 22.04 -23.02 -2.26
CA GLU A 285 21.36 -21.78 -2.62
C GLU A 285 20.12 -21.52 -1.76
N LEU A 286 19.30 -22.54 -1.49
CA LEU A 286 18.13 -22.40 -0.61
C LEU A 286 18.55 -22.07 0.82
N GLU A 287 19.58 -22.72 1.35
CA GLU A 287 20.12 -22.41 2.68
C GLU A 287 20.64 -20.97 2.77
N GLU A 288 21.30 -20.48 1.71
CA GLU A 288 21.73 -19.09 1.61
C GLU A 288 20.56 -18.11 1.53
N LYS A 289 19.54 -18.39 0.71
CA LYS A 289 18.30 -17.61 0.62
C LYS A 289 17.59 -17.55 1.98
N ILE A 290 17.49 -18.68 2.69
CA ILE A 290 16.92 -18.73 4.05
C ILE A 290 17.73 -17.85 5.00
N LYS A 291 19.07 -17.94 4.98
CA LYS A 291 19.94 -17.09 5.81
C LYS A 291 19.73 -15.61 5.49
N GLU A 292 19.61 -15.24 4.21
CA GLU A 292 19.35 -13.87 3.79
C GLU A 292 17.98 -13.37 4.30
N VAL A 293 16.91 -14.12 4.05
CA VAL A 293 15.56 -13.74 4.48
C VAL A 293 15.48 -13.67 6.01
N ARG A 294 16.11 -14.60 6.75
CA ARG A 294 16.18 -14.57 8.21
C ARG A 294 16.87 -13.30 8.72
N ARG A 295 18.01 -12.91 8.12
CA ARG A 295 18.75 -11.68 8.44
C ARG A 295 17.97 -10.40 8.12
N SER A 296 17.19 -10.42 7.05
CA SER A 296 16.41 -9.25 6.64
C SER A 296 15.32 -8.89 7.66
N LYS A 297 15.20 -7.62 8.04
CA LYS A 297 14.11 -7.13 8.90
C LYS A 297 12.88 -6.80 8.04
N PRO A 298 11.63 -6.98 8.54
CA PRO A 298 10.42 -6.61 7.80
C PRO A 298 10.43 -5.15 7.28
N ARG A 299 10.97 -4.23 8.08
CA ARG A 299 11.18 -2.83 7.69
C ARG A 299 12.11 -2.68 6.48
N LEU A 300 13.24 -3.40 6.47
CA LEU A 300 14.19 -3.36 5.35
C LEU A 300 13.58 -3.95 4.07
N LEU A 301 12.76 -5.00 4.18
CA LEU A 301 12.01 -5.54 3.05
C LEU A 301 11.07 -4.49 2.47
N TRP A 302 10.41 -3.73 3.33
CA TRP A 302 9.55 -2.64 2.88
C TRP A 302 10.37 -1.51 2.21
N ILE A 303 11.50 -1.09 2.78
CA ILE A 303 12.37 -0.08 2.15
C ILE A 303 12.77 -0.51 0.74
N LYS A 304 13.23 -1.75 0.56
CA LYS A 304 13.58 -2.31 -0.77
C LYS A 304 12.41 -2.24 -1.76
N ASP A 305 11.19 -2.56 -1.32
CA ASP A 305 10.00 -2.48 -2.15
C ASP A 305 9.64 -1.03 -2.51
N LEU A 306 9.86 -0.07 -1.61
CA LEU A 306 9.66 1.36 -1.87
C LEU A 306 10.70 1.90 -2.86
N ASP A 307 11.96 1.51 -2.73
CA ASP A 307 13.02 1.90 -3.66
C ASP A 307 12.75 1.37 -5.07
N ALA A 308 12.33 0.11 -5.18
CA ALA A 308 11.92 -0.48 -6.45
C ALA A 308 10.70 0.25 -7.06
N LEU A 309 9.74 0.65 -6.23
CA LEU A 309 8.56 1.39 -6.67
C LEU A 309 8.92 2.78 -7.20
N GLU A 310 9.81 3.52 -6.54
CA GLU A 310 10.25 4.84 -6.99
C GLU A 310 10.94 4.79 -8.35
N VAL A 311 11.83 3.81 -8.55
CA VAL A 311 12.50 3.61 -9.85
C VAL A 311 11.47 3.37 -10.96
N GLU A 312 10.45 2.54 -10.71
CA GLU A 312 9.39 2.30 -11.70
C GLU A 312 8.47 3.51 -11.89
N LEU A 313 8.24 4.32 -10.85
CA LEU A 313 7.50 5.58 -10.97
C LEU A 313 8.25 6.59 -11.84
N ASP A 314 9.57 6.73 -11.67
CA ASP A 314 10.41 7.59 -12.52
C ASP A 314 10.33 7.15 -14.00
N ARG A 315 10.52 5.84 -14.25
CA ARG A 315 10.37 5.27 -15.61
C ARG A 315 8.98 5.57 -16.19
N PHE A 316 7.93 5.44 -15.39
CA PHE A 316 6.58 5.70 -15.83
C PHE A 316 6.31 7.18 -16.12
N ASP A 317 6.87 8.09 -15.32
CA ASP A 317 6.80 9.53 -15.57
C ASP A 317 7.56 9.91 -16.84
N ASP A 318 8.73 9.31 -17.09
CA ASP A 318 9.50 9.48 -18.34
C ASP A 318 8.70 9.05 -19.56
N LEU A 319 8.10 7.85 -19.51
CA LEU A 319 7.25 7.35 -20.60
C LEU A 319 6.06 8.26 -20.85
N LYS A 320 5.42 8.79 -19.80
CA LYS A 320 4.31 9.72 -19.94
C LYS A 320 4.74 11.07 -20.50
N ARG A 321 5.90 11.59 -20.09
CA ARG A 321 6.48 12.81 -20.67
C ARG A 321 6.79 12.65 -22.15
N ALA A 322 7.44 11.55 -22.53
CA ALA A 322 7.75 11.23 -23.92
C ALA A 322 6.49 11.09 -24.78
N GLU A 323 5.43 10.46 -24.25
CA GLU A 323 4.15 10.36 -24.96
C GLU A 323 3.51 11.74 -25.18
N ILE A 324 3.52 12.61 -24.17
CA ILE A 324 3.02 14.00 -24.30
C ILE A 324 3.81 14.75 -25.37
N GLU A 325 5.15 14.69 -25.33
CA GLU A 325 6.01 15.34 -26.32
C GLU A 325 5.77 14.81 -27.74
N ARG A 326 5.61 13.49 -27.89
CA ARG A 326 5.28 12.86 -29.17
C ARG A 326 3.94 13.38 -29.71
N LEU A 327 2.91 13.45 -28.88
CA LEU A 327 1.59 13.99 -29.27
C LEU A 327 1.69 15.47 -29.65
N GLU A 328 2.49 16.27 -28.94
CA GLU A 328 2.72 17.67 -29.26
C GLU A 328 3.46 17.87 -30.59
N SER A 329 4.46 17.03 -30.89
CA SER A 329 5.20 17.06 -32.16
C SER A 329 4.30 16.72 -33.36
N LEU A 330 3.44 15.72 -33.23
CA LEU A 330 2.46 15.33 -34.24
C LEU A 330 1.44 16.46 -34.49
N ARG A 331 1.04 17.18 -33.43
CA ARG A 331 0.15 18.34 -33.55
C ARG A 331 0.82 19.51 -34.27
N ASN A 332 2.09 19.79 -33.97
CA ASN A 332 2.83 20.87 -34.63
C ASN A 332 3.03 20.61 -36.13
N ARG A 333 3.19 19.35 -36.55
CA ARG A 333 3.26 18.96 -37.98
C ARG A 333 1.93 19.11 -38.73
N LYS A 334 0.78 19.10 -38.03
CA LYS A 334 -0.57 19.21 -38.64
C LYS A 334 -1.06 20.65 -38.84
N LYS A 335 -0.30 21.69 -38.48
CA LYS A 335 -0.69 23.09 -38.79
C LYS A 335 -0.43 23.36 -40.29
N PRO A 336 -1.45 23.68 -41.11
CA PRO A 336 -1.22 23.94 -42.52
C PRO A 336 -0.62 25.34 -42.68
N THR A 337 0.61 25.40 -43.19
CA THR A 337 1.13 26.60 -43.86
C THR A 337 0.28 26.84 -45.10
N LYS A 338 -0.52 27.90 -45.08
CA LYS A 338 -1.24 28.42 -46.26
C LYS A 338 -0.20 28.82 -47.32
N LYS A 339 -0.05 28.02 -48.38
CA LYS A 339 0.38 28.47 -49.70
C LYS A 339 -0.53 27.84 -50.76
N THR A 340 -1.19 28.70 -51.50
CA THR A 340 -1.90 28.49 -52.76
C THR A 340 -1.01 27.84 -53.81
N THR A 341 -1.51 26.83 -54.55
CA THR A 341 -2.07 26.96 -55.92
C THR A 341 -2.57 25.60 -56.47
N ALA A 342 -3.76 25.68 -57.08
CA ALA A 342 -4.44 24.92 -58.14
C ALA A 342 -3.93 23.56 -58.69
N ASN A 343 -4.94 22.68 -58.82
CA ASN A 343 -5.39 21.86 -59.96
C ASN A 343 -5.08 20.35 -60.11
N ASP A 344 -6.21 19.64 -60.23
CA ASP A 344 -6.60 18.52 -61.09
C ASP A 344 -6.14 17.08 -60.83
N GLY A 345 -7.13 16.16 -60.85
CA GLY A 345 -6.94 14.80 -61.36
C GLY A 345 -7.45 13.63 -60.52
N GLU A 346 -8.74 13.31 -60.68
CA GLU A 346 -9.35 11.95 -60.77
C GLU A 346 -9.16 10.83 -59.72
N ALA A 347 -10.33 10.40 -59.22
CA ALA A 347 -10.88 9.03 -59.15
C ALA A 347 -10.10 7.87 -58.51
N GLY A 348 -10.76 7.19 -57.55
CA GLY A 348 -10.35 5.85 -57.11
C GLY A 348 -11.09 5.33 -55.87
N VAL A 349 -12.28 4.78 -56.06
CA VAL A 349 -13.06 4.01 -55.08
C VAL A 349 -12.33 2.69 -54.74
N CYS A 350 -12.24 2.32 -53.46
CA CYS A 350 -12.60 0.96 -53.00
C CYS A 350 -12.65 0.81 -51.47
N LYS A 351 -13.64 0.02 -51.04
CA LYS A 351 -14.11 -0.26 -49.68
C LYS A 351 -13.44 -1.55 -49.11
N PRO A 352 -13.73 -1.96 -47.86
CA PRO A 352 -12.81 -2.66 -46.96
C PRO A 352 -12.88 -4.19 -47.05
N VAL A 353 -11.82 -4.88 -46.60
CA VAL A 353 -11.83 -6.34 -46.39
C VAL A 353 -11.96 -6.68 -44.90
N LYS A 354 -12.94 -7.52 -44.60
CA LYS A 354 -13.27 -8.10 -43.29
C LYS A 354 -12.48 -9.39 -43.05
N SER A 355 -12.04 -9.60 -41.79
CA SER A 355 -12.23 -10.80 -40.94
C SER A 355 -11.77 -12.20 -41.44
N LYS A 356 -11.17 -13.14 -40.69
CA LYS A 356 -11.47 -13.72 -39.35
C LYS A 356 -10.32 -14.69 -38.94
N PRO A 357 -10.32 -15.23 -37.69
CA PRO A 357 -9.21 -15.96 -37.08
C PRO A 357 -9.27 -17.49 -37.29
N ALA A 358 -8.13 -18.16 -37.17
CA ALA A 358 -8.02 -19.62 -37.12
C ALA A 358 -7.91 -20.10 -35.67
N ALA A 359 -8.81 -21.02 -35.31
CA ALA A 359 -8.82 -21.76 -34.05
C ALA A 359 -8.03 -23.07 -34.22
N GLN A 360 -7.26 -23.46 -33.20
CA GLN A 360 -6.83 -24.85 -33.00
C GLN A 360 -7.17 -25.30 -31.58
N LYS A 361 -7.50 -26.59 -31.52
CA LYS A 361 -8.26 -27.26 -30.46
C LYS A 361 -7.43 -28.46 -29.97
N LYS A 362 -7.63 -28.77 -28.69
CA LYS A 362 -7.57 -30.08 -28.01
C LYS A 362 -6.23 -30.58 -27.45
N GLY A 363 -6.34 -31.02 -26.20
CA GLY A 363 -5.47 -31.99 -25.54
C GLY A 363 -5.60 -31.99 -24.02
N LYS A 364 -6.76 -32.39 -23.46
CA LYS A 364 -6.91 -32.71 -22.04
C LYS A 364 -6.81 -34.22 -21.86
N THR A 365 -5.89 -34.69 -21.04
CA THR A 365 -5.84 -36.07 -20.54
C THR A 365 -6.15 -36.06 -19.04
N ASN A 366 -7.21 -36.79 -18.69
CA ASN A 366 -7.62 -37.08 -17.31
C ASN A 366 -6.86 -38.31 -16.82
N THR A 367 -6.17 -38.22 -15.70
CA THR A 367 -5.65 -39.39 -14.98
C THR A 367 -6.42 -39.50 -13.66
N LYS A 368 -7.06 -40.65 -13.42
CA LYS A 368 -7.82 -40.95 -12.20
C LYS A 368 -6.83 -41.25 -11.07
N ALA A 369 -7.07 -40.65 -9.90
CA ALA A 369 -6.31 -40.93 -8.68
C ALA A 369 -6.82 -42.23 -8.02
N THR A 370 -5.90 -43.12 -7.66
CA THR A 370 -6.17 -44.33 -6.87
C THR A 370 -5.96 -43.99 -5.39
N VAL A 371 -7.03 -44.12 -4.58
CA VAL A 371 -6.98 -43.94 -3.13
C VAL A 371 -6.44 -45.23 -2.51
N ILE A 372 -5.44 -45.13 -1.63
CA ILE A 372 -4.81 -46.25 -0.96
C ILE A 372 -4.95 -46.04 0.55
N GLU A 373 -5.60 -46.98 1.25
CA GLU A 373 -5.64 -47.03 2.71
C GLU A 373 -4.50 -47.92 3.23
N ILE A 374 -3.64 -47.36 4.09
CA ILE A 374 -2.67 -48.15 4.86
C ILE A 374 -3.26 -48.29 6.27
N VAL A 375 -3.70 -49.50 6.61
CA VAL A 375 -4.11 -49.86 7.97
C VAL A 375 -2.85 -50.13 8.79
N HIS A 376 -2.77 -49.49 9.95
CA HIS A 376 -1.68 -49.59 10.90
C HIS A 376 -1.48 -51.03 11.38
N ASP A 377 -0.24 -51.53 11.27
CA ASP A 377 0.37 -52.32 12.34
C ASP A 377 1.89 -52.11 12.33
N GLU A 378 2.39 -51.72 13.50
CA GLU A 378 3.79 -51.47 13.91
C GLU A 378 4.49 -50.20 13.38
N VAL A 379 4.60 -49.21 14.27
CA VAL A 379 5.13 -47.86 14.06
C VAL A 379 6.45 -47.69 14.84
N PRO A 380 7.57 -47.28 14.20
CA PRO A 380 8.56 -46.43 14.85
C PRO A 380 8.06 -44.98 14.79
N LEU A 381 8.03 -44.30 15.93
CA LEU A 381 7.62 -42.90 16.05
C LEU A 381 8.47 -42.04 15.10
N LEU A 382 7.89 -41.59 13.97
CA LEU A 382 8.51 -40.55 13.16
C LEU A 382 8.54 -39.27 14.00
N GLU A 383 9.74 -38.77 14.28
CA GLU A 383 9.92 -37.50 14.98
C GLU A 383 9.04 -36.44 14.32
N ALA A 384 8.09 -35.93 15.11
CA ALA A 384 7.34 -34.75 14.72
C ALA A 384 8.34 -33.64 14.40
N ARG A 385 7.99 -32.82 13.39
CA ARG A 385 8.56 -31.51 13.06
C ARG A 385 9.31 -30.96 14.29
N PRO A 386 10.65 -30.78 14.29
CA PRO A 386 11.25 -29.95 15.30
C PRO A 386 10.62 -28.58 15.10
N ALA A 387 9.77 -28.17 16.05
CA ALA A 387 9.35 -26.80 16.16
C ALA A 387 10.66 -26.02 16.30
N ASN A 388 11.05 -25.31 15.24
CA ASN A 388 12.20 -24.43 15.30
C ASN A 388 12.00 -23.54 16.52
N ASN A 389 12.98 -23.62 17.42
CA ASN A 389 13.10 -22.84 18.63
C ASN A 389 12.65 -21.40 18.38
N VAL A 390 11.48 -21.08 18.91
CA VAL A 390 11.15 -19.71 19.31
C VAL A 390 12.09 -19.46 20.49
N VAL A 391 13.23 -18.82 20.22
CA VAL A 391 13.96 -18.13 21.29
C VAL A 391 13.13 -16.90 21.61
N ASP A 392 12.20 -17.09 22.54
CA ASP A 392 11.44 -16.01 23.16
C ASP A 392 12.40 -15.29 24.11
N SER A 393 12.86 -14.12 23.69
CA SER A 393 13.60 -13.22 24.56
C SER A 393 12.62 -12.52 25.51
N SER A 394 12.13 -13.24 26.52
CA SER A 394 11.70 -12.66 27.79
C SER A 394 11.48 -13.73 28.87
N SER A 395 12.45 -13.91 29.76
CA SER A 395 12.19 -14.05 31.20
C SER A 395 13.51 -14.00 31.96
N ALA A 396 13.70 -12.92 32.69
CA ALA A 396 14.67 -12.84 33.75
C ALA A 396 14.08 -13.55 34.97
N HIS A 397 14.79 -14.55 35.50
CA HIS A 397 14.70 -14.87 36.93
C HIS A 397 16.10 -15.17 37.47
N THR A 398 16.48 -14.29 38.40
CA THR A 398 17.26 -14.56 39.60
C THR A 398 17.13 -16.00 40.08
N GLU A 399 18.27 -16.67 40.28
CA GLU A 399 18.45 -17.56 41.42
C GLU A 399 19.92 -17.63 41.81
N GLY A 400 20.15 -17.49 43.10
CA GLY A 400 21.47 -17.36 43.71
C GLY A 400 22.20 -18.69 43.77
N LEU A 401 23.52 -18.61 43.57
CA LEU A 401 24.44 -19.67 43.97
C LEU A 401 25.14 -19.27 45.27
N GLN A 402 24.93 -20.12 46.26
CA GLN A 402 25.53 -20.09 47.57
C GLN A 402 26.71 -21.05 47.55
N VAL A 403 27.94 -20.53 47.62
CA VAL A 403 29.15 -21.33 47.85
C VAL A 403 29.77 -20.86 49.15
N LYS A 404 29.80 -21.76 50.13
CA LYS A 404 30.54 -21.65 51.38
C LYS A 404 32.03 -21.85 51.09
N GLN A 405 32.87 -20.97 51.61
CA GLN A 405 34.25 -21.27 51.94
C GLN A 405 34.65 -20.56 53.22
N GLU A 406 35.56 -21.20 53.94
CA GLU A 406 35.73 -21.20 55.38
C GLU A 406 36.58 -20.05 55.95
N LEU A 407 36.59 -20.04 57.28
CA LEU A 407 37.13 -19.11 58.27
C LEU A 407 38.66 -18.90 58.26
N GLY A 408 39.05 -17.74 58.79
CA GLY A 408 40.39 -17.35 59.24
C GLY A 408 40.67 -15.91 58.80
N GLY A 409 40.87 -14.90 59.64
CA GLY A 409 41.46 -14.86 60.97
C GLY A 409 42.58 -13.82 60.92
N GLU A 410 42.35 -12.68 61.58
CA GLU A 410 43.35 -11.75 62.13
C GLU A 410 44.07 -10.68 61.27
N GLU A 411 44.25 -9.55 61.97
CA GLU A 411 45.29 -8.51 61.87
C GLU A 411 45.21 -7.31 60.89
N SER A 412 44.71 -6.20 61.45
CA SER A 412 45.50 -5.03 61.86
C SER A 412 46.13 -4.06 60.84
N GLN A 413 45.68 -2.80 61.00
CA GLN A 413 46.40 -1.51 60.81
C GLN A 413 46.63 -1.06 59.34
N ARG A 414 46.18 0.13 58.91
CA ARG A 414 46.76 1.44 59.27
C ARG A 414 45.99 2.61 58.59
N LEU A 415 45.71 3.66 59.39
CA LEU A 415 45.82 5.12 59.12
C LEU A 415 45.15 5.71 57.84
N ARG A 416 44.34 6.78 57.87
CA ARG A 416 44.37 8.02 58.68
C ARG A 416 43.03 8.78 58.59
N LYS A 417 42.71 9.47 59.70
CA LYS A 417 41.56 10.35 59.98
C LYS A 417 41.61 11.70 59.23
N ARG A 418 40.42 12.29 58.99
CA ARG A 418 39.94 13.70 59.20
C ARG A 418 38.76 13.94 58.21
N HIS A 419 37.58 14.50 58.50
CA HIS A 419 37.03 15.30 59.60
C HIS A 419 35.49 15.10 59.72
N GLN A 420 35.04 15.05 60.97
CA GLN A 420 33.78 15.48 61.62
C GLN A 420 32.41 15.55 60.87
N ASN A 421 31.48 14.77 61.44
CA ASN A 421 30.01 14.80 61.50
C ASN A 421 29.47 16.09 62.22
N PRO A 422 28.14 16.40 62.38
CA PRO A 422 26.99 15.46 62.43
C PRO A 422 25.63 15.91 61.80
N GLN A 423 24.73 14.93 61.66
CA GLN A 423 23.26 14.98 61.49
C GLN A 423 22.52 15.50 62.77
N PRO A 424 21.17 15.41 62.93
CA PRO A 424 20.01 15.86 62.15
C PRO A 424 18.99 16.67 63.02
N GLY A 425 17.86 17.17 62.44
CA GLY A 425 16.64 17.47 63.23
C GLY A 425 15.78 18.68 62.82
N PRO A 426 14.52 18.78 63.32
CA PRO A 426 13.30 19.07 62.53
C PRO A 426 12.77 20.53 62.64
N PRO A 427 11.63 20.91 61.99
CA PRO A 427 11.25 22.31 61.76
C PRO A 427 10.28 22.86 62.81
N PRO A 428 10.10 24.20 62.85
CA PRO A 428 8.84 24.77 63.34
C PRO A 428 8.24 25.87 62.44
N ALA A 429 6.93 25.98 62.56
CA ALA A 429 6.04 26.95 61.94
C ALA A 429 6.03 28.33 62.65
N ARG A 430 5.61 29.40 61.94
CA ARG A 430 4.46 30.28 62.32
C ARG A 430 4.36 31.57 61.49
N GLY A 431 3.12 31.85 61.07
CA GLY A 431 2.45 33.16 61.17
C GLY A 431 2.16 33.87 59.85
N LYS A 432 1.03 34.57 59.65
CA LYS A 432 -0.25 34.72 60.35
C LYS A 432 -1.12 35.68 59.49
N GLY A 433 -2.44 35.50 59.49
CA GLY A 433 -3.46 36.49 59.05
C GLY A 433 -4.67 35.81 58.38
N ARG A 434 -5.67 35.28 59.11
CA ARG A 434 -6.91 35.93 59.63
C ARG A 434 -7.65 36.73 58.53
N HIS A 435 -8.93 36.52 58.18
CA HIS A 435 -10.14 36.24 58.98
C HIS A 435 -11.19 35.42 58.19
N GLN A 436 -12.16 34.89 58.94
CA GLN A 436 -13.21 33.88 58.70
C GLN A 436 -14.60 34.54 59.02
N PRO A 437 -15.77 33.86 59.16
CA PRO A 437 -16.40 32.71 58.46
C PRO A 437 -17.96 32.87 58.24
N GLN A 438 -18.64 31.74 57.95
CA GLN A 438 -20.07 31.37 58.20
C GLN A 438 -21.06 31.51 57.02
N GLN A 439 -22.00 30.59 56.74
CA GLN A 439 -22.40 29.29 57.30
C GLN A 439 -23.32 28.55 56.29
N GLN A 440 -23.48 27.25 56.52
CA GLN A 440 -24.43 26.29 55.89
C GLN A 440 -25.90 26.73 56.08
N LEU A 441 -26.98 26.19 55.51
CA LEU A 441 -27.41 24.79 55.31
C LEU A 441 -28.79 24.78 54.58
N MET A 442 -29.08 23.66 53.91
CA MET A 442 -30.36 23.06 53.42
C MET A 442 -31.74 23.71 53.71
N VAL A 443 -32.70 23.52 52.79
CA VAL A 443 -33.93 22.68 52.94
C VAL A 443 -34.99 22.97 51.85
N ARG A 444 -35.59 21.90 51.32
CA ARG A 444 -36.77 21.83 50.41
C ARG A 444 -38.06 22.28 51.09
N THR A 445 -39.04 22.87 50.38
CA THR A 445 -40.53 22.75 50.49
C THR A 445 -41.15 23.80 49.53
N ALA A 446 -41.74 23.44 48.38
CA ALA A 446 -43.16 23.09 48.09
C ALA A 446 -44.22 24.18 48.38
N MET A 447 -44.87 24.71 47.33
CA MET A 447 -46.30 25.07 47.17
C MET A 447 -46.44 25.83 45.82
N ALA A 448 -47.15 25.34 44.78
CA ALA A 448 -48.62 25.33 44.58
C ALA A 448 -49.23 26.74 44.75
N ARG A 449 -50.09 27.33 43.91
CA ARG A 449 -50.92 26.96 42.74
C ARG A 449 -51.60 28.27 42.30
N GLN A 450 -51.73 28.57 41.01
CA GLN A 450 -52.93 29.18 40.43
C GLN A 450 -52.88 29.00 38.89
N ILE A 451 -53.58 28.01 38.30
CA ILE A 451 -54.99 28.01 37.84
C ILE A 451 -55.17 28.95 36.64
N ARG A 452 -55.80 28.62 35.49
CA ARG A 452 -56.36 27.42 34.83
C ARG A 452 -57.06 28.00 33.58
N ARG A 453 -57.15 27.22 32.49
CA ARG A 453 -58.13 27.32 31.40
C ARG A 453 -58.04 28.51 30.43
N ARG A 454 -57.50 28.27 29.24
CA ARG A 454 -58.30 28.01 28.03
C ARG A 454 -57.53 27.11 27.08
#